data_AF-A0A1S2K3K1-F1
#
_entry.id   AF-A0A1S2K3K1-F1
#
_cell.length_a   1.000
_cell.length_b   1.000
_cell.length_c   1.000
_cell.angle_alpha   90.00
_cell.angle_beta   90.00
_cell.angle_gamma   90.00
#
_symmetry.space_group_name_H-M   'P 1'
#
loop_
_entity.id
_entity.type
_entity.pdbx_description
1 polymer ?
#
loop_
_entity_poly.entity_id
_entity_poly.type
_entity_poly.pdbx_seq_one_letter_code
_entity_poly.pdbx_strand_id
1 'polypeptide(L)'
;MLFAGVLLLVQGVLGMLQGIVGIAEDDVYAVIGDYVFEFTTTTWGWTHLVLGVLLAAIGWGILAGASWARVGGVAVAALAVVANFLWLPYQPLWALVSIAVGVLVIWALCAAAD
;
A
#
# COMPACT_ATOMS: atom_id res chain seq x y z
N MET A 1 6.80 0.51 -17.73
CA MET A 1 5.64 -0.34 -17.37
C MET A 1 6.02 -1.58 -16.55
N LEU A 2 6.92 -2.46 -17.02
CA LEU A 2 7.32 -3.68 -16.28
C LEU A 2 7.72 -3.41 -14.83
N PHE A 3 8.60 -2.44 -14.59
CA PHE A 3 9.05 -2.06 -13.25
C PHE A 3 7.89 -1.69 -12.32
N ALA A 4 6.97 -0.84 -12.78
CA ALA A 4 5.80 -0.44 -11.99
C ALA A 4 4.87 -1.63 -11.71
N GLY A 5 4.63 -2.49 -12.70
CA GLY A 5 3.80 -3.69 -12.54
C GLY A 5 4.38 -4.67 -11.51
N VAL A 6 5.68 -4.93 -11.57
CA VAL A 6 6.37 -5.81 -10.61
C VAL A 6 6.36 -5.21 -9.21
N LEU A 7 6.69 -3.92 -9.06
CA LEU A 7 6.65 -3.27 -7.75
C LEU A 7 5.23 -3.22 -7.17
N LEU A 8 4.20 -3.03 -7.98
CA LEU A 8 2.81 -3.10 -7.53
C LEU A 8 2.43 -4.49 -7.02
N LEU A 9 2.88 -5.56 -7.67
CA LEU A 9 2.68 -6.93 -7.19
C LEU A 9 3.39 -7.17 -5.86
N VAL A 10 4.67 -6.79 -5.77
CA VAL A 10 5.46 -6.92 -4.54
C VAL A 10 4.80 -6.12 -3.40
N GLN A 11 4.48 -4.85 -3.65
CA GLN A 11 3.82 -3.97 -2.69
C GLN A 11 2.44 -4.51 -2.28
N GLY A 12 1.71 -5.09 -3.24
CA GLY A 12 0.41 -5.73 -2.99
C GLY A 12 0.54 -6.91 -2.04
N VAL A 13 1.49 -7.81 -2.29
CA VAL A 13 1.77 -8.96 -1.41
C VAL A 13 2.21 -8.51 -0.02
N LEU A 14 3.14 -7.57 0.07
CA LEU A 14 3.60 -7.03 1.35
C LEU A 14 2.46 -6.36 2.12
N GLY A 15 1.59 -5.61 1.45
CA GLY A 15 0.41 -4.98 2.05
C GLY A 15 -0.61 -6.00 2.55
N MET A 16 -0.82 -7.12 1.85
CA MET A 16 -1.68 -8.20 2.33
C MET A 16 -1.12 -8.85 3.60
N LEU A 17 0.19 -9.11 3.65
CA LEU A 17 0.84 -9.66 4.85
C LEU A 17 0.76 -8.67 6.03
N GLN A 18 1.02 -7.39 5.78
CA GLN A 18 0.85 -6.29 6.74
C GLN A 18 -0.57 -6.24 7.29
N GLY A 19 -1.56 -6.37 6.40
CA GLY A 19 -2.96 -6.38 6.78
C GLY A 19 -3.35 -7.58 7.65
N ILE A 20 -2.92 -8.78 7.27
CA ILE A 20 -3.20 -10.02 8.03
C ILE A 20 -2.59 -9.94 9.43
N VAL A 21 -1.35 -9.47 9.56
CA VAL A 21 -0.70 -9.27 10.87
C VAL A 21 -1.48 -8.26 11.72
N GLY A 22 -1.88 -7.13 11.13
CA GLY A 22 -2.66 -6.11 11.84
C GLY A 22 -4.06 -6.56 12.27
N ILE A 23 -4.67 -7.52 11.57
CA ILE A 23 -5.96 -8.14 11.97
C ILE A 23 -5.75 -9.21 13.05
N ALA A 24 -4.64 -9.95 13.00
CA ALA A 24 -4.39 -11.07 13.90
C ALA A 24 -3.89 -10.63 15.30
N GLU A 25 -3.17 -9.52 15.40
CA GLU A 25 -2.64 -8.98 16.66
C GLU A 25 -3.42 -7.73 17.10
N ASP A 26 -4.47 -7.92 17.91
CA ASP A 26 -5.31 -6.81 18.38
C ASP A 26 -4.67 -6.02 19.56
N ASP A 27 -3.68 -6.57 20.26
CA ASP A 27 -3.32 -6.09 21.62
C ASP A 27 -1.88 -5.57 21.85
N VAL A 28 -0.97 -5.57 20.86
CA VAL A 28 0.46 -5.20 21.14
C VAL A 28 0.77 -3.71 20.92
N TYR A 29 -0.10 -2.95 20.26
CA TYR A 29 0.14 -1.53 19.91
C TYR A 29 -0.56 -0.52 20.84
N ALA A 30 -1.07 -0.98 21.99
CA ALA A 30 -2.06 -0.29 22.84
C ALA A 30 -1.62 1.00 23.57
N VAL A 31 -0.56 1.71 23.14
CA VAL A 31 -0.27 3.04 23.69
C VAL A 31 0.30 3.99 22.61
N ILE A 32 -0.53 4.41 21.67
CA ILE A 32 -0.23 5.54 20.77
C ILE A 32 -0.95 6.80 21.28
N GLY A 33 -0.78 7.13 22.57
CA GLY A 33 -1.16 8.42 23.16
C GLY A 33 -2.47 9.04 22.64
N ASP A 34 -2.47 10.35 22.37
CA ASP A 34 -3.62 11.09 21.85
C ASP A 34 -3.41 11.38 20.35
N TYR A 35 -3.49 10.34 19.49
CA TYR A 35 -3.31 10.49 18.04
C TYR A 35 -4.66 10.72 17.34
N VAL A 36 -4.76 11.80 16.56
CA VAL A 36 -6.03 12.20 15.91
C VAL A 36 -6.57 11.12 14.93
N PHE A 37 -5.70 10.29 14.37
CA PHE A 37 -6.07 9.16 13.50
C PHE A 37 -5.87 7.80 14.20
N GLU A 38 -6.02 7.77 15.52
CA GLU A 38 -6.00 6.53 16.28
C GLU A 38 -7.18 5.65 15.84
N PHE A 39 -6.86 4.63 15.06
CA PHE A 39 -7.74 3.52 14.77
C PHE A 39 -7.22 2.27 15.46
N THR A 40 -8.11 1.30 15.72
CA THR A 40 -7.69 -0.02 16.17
C THR A 40 -6.71 -0.65 15.19
N THR A 41 -5.79 -1.48 15.68
CA THR A 41 -4.84 -2.22 14.82
C THR A 41 -5.59 -3.03 13.78
N THR A 42 -6.72 -3.64 14.14
CA THR A 42 -7.61 -4.36 13.22
C THR A 42 -8.13 -3.48 12.07
N THR A 43 -8.55 -2.23 12.32
CA THR A 43 -8.99 -1.31 11.26
C THR A 43 -7.87 -1.02 10.26
N TRP A 44 -6.65 -0.79 10.76
CA TRP A 44 -5.48 -0.61 9.90
C TRP A 44 -5.14 -1.89 9.13
N GLY A 45 -5.25 -3.05 9.78
CA GLY A 45 -5.06 -4.34 9.15
C GLY A 45 -5.96 -4.55 7.94
N TRP A 46 -7.27 -4.29 8.07
CA TRP A 46 -8.20 -4.34 6.94
C TRP A 46 -7.87 -3.33 5.83
N THR A 47 -7.46 -2.11 6.21
CA THR A 47 -7.09 -1.06 5.25
C THR A 47 -5.91 -1.52 4.38
N HIS A 48 -4.85 -2.04 4.99
CA HIS A 48 -3.67 -2.52 4.26
C HIS A 48 -3.95 -3.79 3.45
N LEU A 49 -4.81 -4.69 3.96
CA LEU A 49 -5.22 -5.88 3.24
C LEU A 49 -5.94 -5.53 1.94
N VAL A 50 -6.95 -4.66 2.00
CA VAL A 50 -7.73 -4.25 0.82
C VAL A 50 -6.85 -3.52 -0.18
N LEU A 51 -6.03 -2.56 0.27
CA LEU A 51 -5.08 -1.86 -0.60
C LEU A 51 -4.08 -2.83 -1.23
N GLY A 52 -3.59 -3.82 -0.48
CA GLY A 52 -2.68 -4.85 -0.98
C GLY A 52 -3.28 -5.65 -2.13
N VAL A 53 -4.54 -6.11 -1.98
CA VAL A 53 -5.27 -6.81 -3.04
C VAL A 53 -5.44 -5.93 -4.28
N LEU A 54 -5.84 -4.66 -4.11
CA LEU A 54 -6.02 -3.74 -5.22
C LEU A 54 -4.70 -3.48 -5.97
N LEU A 55 -3.60 -3.23 -5.25
CA LEU A 55 -2.28 -3.02 -5.84
C LEU A 55 -1.81 -4.27 -6.59
N ALA A 56 -2.02 -5.46 -6.06
CA ALA A 56 -1.69 -6.70 -6.75
C ALA A 56 -2.51 -6.87 -8.04
N ALA A 57 -3.82 -6.62 -7.98
CA ALA A 57 -4.70 -6.69 -9.16
C ALA A 57 -4.29 -5.67 -10.25
N ILE A 58 -3.92 -4.45 -9.85
CA ILE A 58 -3.44 -3.44 -10.80
C ILE A 58 -2.07 -3.80 -11.35
N GLY A 59 -1.14 -4.29 -10.51
CA GLY A 59 0.17 -4.76 -10.95
C GLY A 59 0.04 -5.84 -12.01
N TRP A 60 -0.87 -6.80 -11.81
CA TRP A 60 -1.25 -7.76 -12.84
C TRP A 60 -1.81 -7.09 -14.10
N GLY A 61 -2.74 -6.15 -13.96
CA GLY A 61 -3.30 -5.39 -15.08
C GLY A 61 -2.25 -4.64 -15.91
N ILE A 62 -1.24 -4.03 -15.27
CA ILE A 62 -0.10 -3.38 -15.95
C ILE A 62 0.67 -4.40 -16.79
N LEU A 63 0.97 -5.58 -16.24
CA LEU A 63 1.71 -6.63 -16.93
C LEU A 63 0.90 -7.28 -18.06
N ALA A 64 -0.43 -7.32 -17.92
CA ALA A 64 -1.36 -7.78 -18.94
C ALA A 64 -1.66 -6.73 -20.03
N GLY A 65 -1.08 -5.53 -19.96
CA GLY A 65 -1.28 -4.46 -20.95
C GLY A 65 -2.66 -3.78 -20.87
N ALA A 66 -3.33 -3.83 -19.73
CA ALA A 66 -4.66 -3.24 -19.58
C ALA A 66 -4.59 -1.69 -19.52
N SER A 67 -5.42 -1.03 -20.33
CA SER A 67 -5.42 0.44 -20.47
C SER A 67 -5.83 1.19 -19.20
N TRP A 68 -6.68 0.59 -18.36
CA TRP A 68 -7.12 1.19 -17.09
C TRP A 68 -6.06 1.10 -15.99
N ALA A 69 -5.10 0.18 -16.12
CA ALA A 69 -4.19 -0.16 -15.03
C ALA A 69 -3.23 0.97 -14.68
N ARG A 70 -2.88 1.84 -15.64
CA ARG A 70 -2.01 2.98 -15.39
C ARG A 70 -2.67 4.01 -14.47
N VAL A 71 -3.88 4.46 -14.83
CA VAL A 71 -4.63 5.46 -14.05
C VAL A 71 -5.02 4.87 -12.69
N GLY A 72 -5.52 3.62 -12.68
CA GLY A 72 -5.82 2.90 -11.44
C GLY A 72 -4.60 2.75 -10.53
N GLY A 73 -3.43 2.45 -11.12
CA GLY A 73 -2.18 2.29 -10.39
C GLY A 73 -1.72 3.55 -9.70
N VAL A 74 -1.79 4.70 -10.37
CA VAL A 74 -1.47 5.99 -9.75
C VAL A 74 -2.41 6.30 -8.60
N ALA A 75 -3.72 6.14 -8.80
CA ALA A 75 -4.72 6.45 -7.77
C ALA A 75 -4.57 5.56 -6.53
N VAL A 76 -4.49 4.24 -6.72
CA VAL A 76 -4.41 3.30 -5.58
C VAL A 76 -3.03 3.36 -4.91
N ALA A 77 -1.94 3.56 -5.66
CA ALA A 77 -0.62 3.76 -5.06
C ALA A 77 -0.58 5.03 -4.21
N ALA A 78 -1.22 6.13 -4.64
CA ALA A 78 -1.31 7.36 -3.86
C ALA A 78 -2.10 7.14 -2.56
N LEU A 79 -3.24 6.45 -2.62
CA LEU A 79 -4.00 6.07 -1.42
C LEU A 79 -3.17 5.20 -0.47
N ALA A 80 -2.40 4.24 -1.01
CA ALA A 80 -1.53 3.40 -0.20
C ALA A 80 -0.39 4.16 0.46
N VAL A 81 0.17 5.17 -0.21
CA VAL A 81 1.17 6.08 0.37
C VAL A 81 0.58 6.85 1.54
N VAL A 82 -0.61 7.45 1.37
CA VAL A 82 -1.30 8.18 2.44
C VAL A 82 -1.64 7.28 3.61
N ALA A 83 -2.19 6.09 3.35
CA ALA A 83 -2.51 5.12 4.39
C ALA A 83 -1.27 4.71 5.19
N ASN A 84 -0.13 4.44 4.54
CA ASN A 84 1.11 4.13 5.25
C ASN A 84 1.68 5.33 6.00
N PHE A 85 1.50 6.57 5.52
CA PHE A 85 1.89 7.76 6.27
C PHE A 85 1.12 7.90 7.58
N LEU A 86 -0.20 7.67 7.54
CA LEU A 86 -1.04 7.69 8.74
C LEU A 86 -0.73 6.52 9.70
N TRP A 87 -0.23 5.41 9.16
CA TRP A 87 0.18 4.24 9.93
C TRP A 87 1.61 4.30 10.49
N LEU A 88 2.37 5.37 10.20
CA LEU A 88 3.73 5.57 10.71
C LEU A 88 3.87 5.37 12.23
N PRO A 89 2.94 5.84 13.10
CA PRO A 89 3.06 5.66 14.54
C PRO A 89 2.97 4.20 15.01
N TYR A 90 2.36 3.31 14.22
CA TYR A 90 2.16 1.91 14.57
C TYR A 90 3.38 1.06 14.19
N GLN A 91 3.88 1.21 12.95
CA GLN A 91 5.01 0.44 12.41
C GLN A 91 5.85 1.31 11.44
N PRO A 92 6.74 2.18 11.96
CA PRO A 92 7.42 3.20 11.17
C PRO A 92 8.26 2.65 10.01
N LEU A 93 9.01 1.56 10.23
CA LEU A 93 9.89 1.00 9.21
C LEU A 93 9.10 0.43 8.04
N TRP A 94 8.02 -0.29 8.33
CA TRP A 94 7.21 -0.93 7.30
C TRP A 94 6.43 0.11 6.49
N ALA A 95 5.86 1.11 7.18
CA ALA A 95 5.26 2.28 6.56
C ALA A 95 6.23 3.01 5.62
N LEU A 96 7.46 3.28 6.07
CA LEU A 96 8.46 4.03 5.29
C LEU A 96 8.87 3.28 4.01
N VAL A 97 9.08 1.96 4.10
CA VAL A 97 9.38 1.12 2.94
C VAL A 97 8.22 1.16 1.94
N SER A 98 7.00 0.99 2.42
CA SER A 98 5.79 1.03 1.61
C SER A 98 5.58 2.39 0.91
N ILE A 99 5.84 3.50 1.62
CA ILE A 99 5.79 4.85 1.05
C ILE A 99 6.81 5.00 -0.06
N ALA A 100 8.06 4.59 0.17
CA ALA A 100 9.13 4.69 -0.82
C ALA A 100 8.80 3.90 -2.10
N VAL A 101 8.33 2.66 -1.96
CA VAL A 101 7.89 1.84 -3.10
C VAL A 101 6.71 2.49 -3.83
N GLY A 102 5.71 3.00 -3.09
CA GLY A 102 4.55 3.68 -3.67
C GLY A 102 4.94 4.91 -4.50
N VAL A 103 5.87 5.74 -4.00
CA VAL A 103 6.39 6.91 -4.73
C VAL A 103 7.12 6.49 -6.00
N LEU A 104 7.96 5.44 -5.94
CA LEU A 104 8.66 4.91 -7.12
C LEU A 104 7.69 4.35 -8.16
N VAL A 105 6.62 3.68 -7.73
CA VAL A 105 5.55 3.20 -8.62
C VAL A 105 4.86 4.36 -9.31
N ILE A 106 4.42 5.38 -8.56
CA ILE A 106 3.76 6.56 -9.12
C ILE A 106 4.67 7.24 -10.14
N TRP A 107 5.93 7.46 -9.78
CA TRP A 107 6.92 8.03 -10.69
C TRP A 107 7.05 7.20 -11.97
N ALA A 108 7.21 5.88 -11.85
CA ALA A 108 7.37 5.00 -13.01
C ALA A 108 6.12 4.92 -13.90
N LEU A 109 4.92 5.05 -13.34
CA LEU A 109 3.68 5.11 -14.09
C LEU A 109 3.50 6.46 -14.79
N CYS A 110 3.88 7.57 -14.16
CA CYS A 110 3.78 8.91 -14.75
C CYS A 110 4.86 9.17 -15.80
N ALA A 111 6.10 8.71 -15.56
CA ALA A 111 7.24 8.95 -16.45
C ALA A 111 7.33 8.00 -17.64
N ALA A 112 6.53 6.94 -17.68
CA ALA A 112 6.47 6.06 -18.84
C ALA A 112 5.99 6.85 -20.07
N ALA A 113 6.81 6.88 -21.12
CA ALA A 113 6.40 7.36 -22.44
C ALA A 113 5.29 6.46 -22.98
N ASP A 114 4.30 7.07 -23.63
CA ASP A 114 3.21 6.38 -24.32
C ASP A 114 3.72 5.61 -25.55
#